data_AF-A0A933CEP8-F1
#
_entry.id   AF-A0A933CEP8-F1
#
_cell.length_a   1.000
_cell.length_b   1.000
_cell.length_c   1.000
_cell.angle_alpha   90.00
_cell.angle_beta   90.00
_cell.angle_gamma   90.00
#
_symmetry.space_group_name_H-M   'P 1'
#
loop_
_entity.id
_entity.type
_entity.pdbx_description
1 polymer ?
#
loop_
_entity_poly.entity_id
_entity_poly.type
_entity_poly.pdbx_seq_one_letter_code
_entity_poly.pdbx_strand_id
1 'polypeptide(L)'
;FVYLTEGGYYNVLTYHRREEGFLIQGGDPSVNGSCGPGYTFPDELDDDYTYERGIVAMANRGPDTNGSQFFVMLGDTPLPKAYTIFGRVLEGMDVVDAIAVGDVMTTVTVEDKAE
;
A
#
# COMPACT_ATOMS: atom_id res chain seq x y z
N PHE A 1 -9.27 -2.16 1.93
CA PHE A 1 -8.11 -2.80 2.58
C PHE A 1 -8.53 -3.91 3.54
N VAL A 2 -9.29 -3.61 4.61
CA VAL A 2 -9.70 -4.59 5.63
C VAL A 2 -10.39 -5.81 5.03
N TYR A 3 -11.44 -5.62 4.24
CA TYR A 3 -12.18 -6.71 3.58
C TYR A 3 -11.29 -7.67 2.77
N LEU A 4 -10.31 -7.14 2.02
CA LEU A 4 -9.37 -7.96 1.24
C LEU A 4 -8.40 -8.72 2.14
N THR A 5 -7.99 -8.10 3.24
CA THR A 5 -7.10 -8.72 4.22
C THR A 5 -7.78 -9.86 4.96
N GLU A 6 -9.02 -9.67 5.41
CA GLU A 6 -9.82 -10.72 6.05
C GLU A 6 -10.11 -11.89 5.11
N GLY A 7 -10.29 -11.60 3.81
CA GLY A 7 -10.41 -12.63 2.76
C GLY A 7 -9.10 -13.33 2.40
N GLY A 8 -7.97 -12.97 3.03
CA GLY A 8 -6.66 -13.54 2.74
C GLY A 8 -6.09 -13.16 1.38
N TYR A 9 -6.61 -12.11 0.74
CA TYR A 9 -6.22 -11.68 -0.62
C TYR A 9 -4.73 -11.30 -0.70
N TYR A 10 -4.22 -10.66 0.36
CA TYR A 10 -2.82 -10.20 0.43
C TYR A 10 -1.84 -11.30 0.83
N ASN A 11 -2.34 -12.45 1.29
CA ASN A 11 -1.47 -13.55 1.65
C ASN A 11 -0.77 -14.06 0.39
N VAL A 12 0.51 -14.39 0.52
CA VAL A 12 1.43 -14.82 -0.55
C VAL A 12 1.64 -13.81 -1.69
N LEU A 13 1.21 -12.56 -1.54
CA LEU A 13 1.47 -11.52 -2.54
C LEU A 13 2.88 -10.97 -2.41
N THR A 14 3.46 -10.56 -3.54
CA THR A 14 4.81 -9.99 -3.58
C THR A 14 4.82 -8.48 -3.67
N TYR A 15 5.85 -7.86 -3.13
CA TYR A 15 6.23 -6.50 -3.49
C TYR A 15 6.90 -6.49 -4.85
N HIS A 16 6.19 -6.03 -5.87
CA HIS A 16 6.64 -6.11 -7.27
C HIS A 16 7.42 -4.87 -7.72
N ARG A 17 7.37 -3.76 -6.95
CA ARG A 17 8.09 -2.53 -7.27
C ARG A 17 8.66 -1.90 -6.01
N ARG A 18 9.97 -1.62 -6.04
CA ARG A 18 10.70 -0.84 -5.04
C ARG A 18 11.44 0.28 -5.74
N GLU A 19 11.39 1.46 -5.16
CA GLU A 19 12.19 2.61 -5.57
C GLU A 19 12.94 3.09 -4.32
N GLU A 20 14.26 2.85 -4.30
CA GLU A 20 15.09 3.06 -3.11
C GLU A 20 15.01 4.52 -2.64
N GLY A 21 14.65 4.70 -1.36
CA GLY A 21 14.47 6.02 -0.75
C GLY A 21 13.16 6.74 -1.14
N PHE A 22 12.29 6.10 -1.91
CA PHE A 22 11.05 6.70 -2.38
C PHE A 22 9.82 5.92 -1.90
N LEU A 23 9.54 4.76 -2.49
CA LEU A 23 8.39 3.92 -2.10
C LEU A 23 8.61 2.44 -2.38
N ILE A 24 7.86 1.61 -1.67
CA ILE A 24 7.70 0.18 -1.93
C ILE A 24 6.22 -0.10 -2.22
N GLN A 25 5.92 -0.81 -3.31
CA GLN A 25 4.56 -1.08 -3.79
C GLN A 25 4.28 -2.58 -3.86
N GLY A 26 3.10 -2.97 -3.36
CA GLY A 26 2.61 -4.34 -3.29
C GLY A 26 1.11 -4.43 -3.55
N GLY A 27 0.56 -5.64 -3.37
CA GLY A 27 -0.89 -5.87 -3.49
C GLY A 27 -1.40 -6.19 -4.91
N ASP A 28 -0.51 -6.64 -5.80
CA ASP A 28 -0.88 -7.15 -7.12
C ASP A 28 -0.69 -8.69 -7.20
N PRO A 29 -1.76 -9.48 -7.38
CA PRO A 29 -1.68 -10.94 -7.49
C PRO A 29 -1.14 -11.44 -8.85
N SER A 30 -1.18 -10.60 -9.87
CA SER A 30 -0.65 -10.95 -11.19
C SER A 30 0.84 -10.62 -11.34
N VAL A 31 1.44 -9.92 -10.37
CA VAL A 31 2.81 -9.37 -10.40
C VAL A 31 3.04 -8.33 -11.52
N ASN A 32 2.09 -8.19 -12.45
CA ASN A 32 2.15 -7.30 -13.62
C ASN A 32 1.43 -5.95 -13.38
N GLY A 33 1.06 -5.64 -12.15
CA GLY A 33 0.44 -4.37 -11.76
C GLY A 33 -0.97 -4.14 -12.31
N SER A 34 -1.58 -5.14 -12.98
CA SER A 34 -2.83 -5.03 -13.74
C SER A 34 -4.03 -5.76 -13.15
N CYS A 35 -3.85 -6.41 -12.00
CA CYS A 35 -4.92 -7.17 -11.39
C CYS A 35 -5.37 -6.47 -10.10
N GLY A 36 -6.67 -6.19 -10.05
CA GLY A 36 -7.33 -5.63 -8.88
C GLY A 36 -8.35 -6.63 -8.31
N PRO A 37 -9.05 -6.25 -7.24
CA PRO A 37 -10.01 -7.13 -6.56
C PRO A 37 -11.34 -7.29 -7.32
N GLY A 38 -11.39 -6.86 -8.58
CA GLY A 38 -12.61 -6.84 -9.40
C GLY A 38 -13.50 -5.62 -9.17
N TYR A 39 -13.07 -4.67 -8.33
CA TYR A 39 -13.74 -3.39 -8.09
C TYR A 39 -12.72 -2.26 -8.04
N THR A 40 -13.20 -1.04 -8.33
CA THR A 40 -12.46 0.21 -8.12
C THR A 40 -13.25 1.14 -7.22
N PHE A 41 -12.56 2.05 -6.52
CA PHE A 41 -13.19 3.05 -5.67
C PHE A 41 -12.56 4.44 -5.90
N PRO A 42 -13.33 5.52 -5.64
CA PRO A 42 -12.88 6.88 -5.86
C PRO A 42 -11.67 7.25 -4.98
N ASP A 43 -10.95 8.31 -5.36
CA ASP A 43 -9.87 8.84 -4.53
C ASP A 43 -10.44 9.61 -3.33
N GLU A 44 -9.90 9.34 -2.13
CA GLU A 44 -10.22 10.09 -0.91
C GLU A 44 -9.02 10.98 -0.56
N LEU A 45 -9.06 12.23 -1.04
CA LEU A 45 -7.95 13.19 -0.94
C LEU A 45 -8.23 14.33 0.07
N ASP A 46 -9.32 14.22 0.83
CA ASP A 46 -9.79 15.22 1.81
C ASP A 46 -9.14 15.07 3.19
N ASP A 47 -7.84 14.81 3.18
CA ASP A 47 -7.04 14.61 4.40
C ASP A 47 -5.92 15.65 4.48
N ASP A 48 -5.36 15.90 5.66
CA ASP A 48 -4.28 16.87 5.88
C ASP A 48 -2.87 16.25 5.80
N TYR A 49 -2.72 14.92 5.78
CA TYR A 49 -1.42 14.25 5.73
C TYR A 49 -0.69 14.49 4.41
N THR A 50 0.64 14.47 4.49
CA THR A 50 1.57 14.52 3.35
C THR A 50 2.25 13.18 3.17
N TYR A 51 2.87 12.94 2.01
CA TYR A 51 3.63 11.71 1.75
C TYR A 51 4.99 11.71 2.48
N GLU A 52 4.91 11.60 3.80
CA GLU A 52 6.04 11.45 4.69
C GLU A 52 6.45 9.98 4.82
N ARG A 53 7.65 9.74 5.31
CA ARG A 53 8.18 8.40 5.53
C ARG A 53 7.25 7.58 6.43
N GLY A 54 6.90 6.37 5.98
CA GLY A 54 5.99 5.46 6.67
C GLY A 54 4.51 5.63 6.32
N ILE A 55 4.13 6.61 5.50
CA ILE A 55 2.75 6.73 5.02
C ILE A 55 2.39 5.56 4.10
N VAL A 56 1.19 5.03 4.29
CA VAL A 56 0.61 3.95 3.48
C VAL A 56 -0.56 4.52 2.68
N ALA A 57 -0.46 4.40 1.35
CA ALA A 57 -1.44 4.94 0.42
C ALA A 57 -1.81 3.92 -0.66
N MET A 58 -2.99 4.10 -1.25
CA MET A 58 -3.49 3.25 -2.33
C MET A 58 -2.83 3.62 -3.65
N ALA A 59 -2.36 2.61 -4.38
CA ALA A 59 -1.89 2.82 -5.75
C ALA A 59 -3.09 2.80 -6.69
N ASN A 60 -3.17 3.81 -7.56
CA ASN A 60 -4.18 3.93 -8.60
C ASN A 60 -3.52 3.96 -10.00
N ARG A 61 -4.33 3.74 -11.04
CA ARG A 61 -3.93 3.79 -12.46
C ARG A 61 -4.36 5.10 -13.13
N GLY A 62 -4.75 6.09 -12.32
CA GLY A 62 -5.48 7.28 -12.71
C GLY A 62 -6.53 7.64 -11.67
N PRO A 63 -7.14 8.83 -11.77
CA PRO A 63 -8.13 9.27 -10.80
C PRO A 63 -9.28 8.26 -10.68
N ASP A 64 -9.70 7.99 -9.45
CA ASP A 64 -10.82 7.11 -9.08
C ASP A 64 -10.65 5.63 -9.48
N THR A 65 -9.40 5.16 -9.62
CA THR A 65 -9.09 3.77 -9.98
C THR A 65 -8.35 3.00 -8.88
N ASN A 66 -8.59 3.35 -7.62
CA ASN A 66 -8.03 2.61 -6.50
C ASN A 66 -8.54 1.16 -6.50
N GLY A 67 -7.67 0.21 -6.18
CA GLY A 67 -7.98 -1.22 -6.20
C GLY A 67 -7.42 -1.95 -4.99
N SER A 68 -6.59 -2.96 -5.22
CA SER A 68 -5.92 -3.74 -4.17
C SER A 68 -4.50 -3.29 -3.90
N GLN A 69 -3.88 -2.60 -4.86
CA GLN A 69 -2.48 -2.21 -4.75
C GLN A 69 -2.31 -1.04 -3.79
N PHE A 70 -1.23 -1.09 -3.03
CA PHE A 70 -0.86 -0.04 -2.09
C PHE A 70 0.66 0.13 -2.10
N PHE A 71 1.10 1.27 -1.61
CA PHE A 71 2.51 1.55 -1.41
C PHE A 71 2.78 2.15 -0.03
N VAL A 72 4.01 1.94 0.43
CA VAL A 72 4.54 2.54 1.65
C VAL A 72 5.68 3.48 1.28
N MET A 73 5.64 4.69 1.81
CA MET A 73 6.68 5.68 1.60
C MET A 73 7.95 5.32 2.39
N LEU A 74 9.08 5.19 1.70
CA LEU A 74 10.38 4.96 2.31
C LEU A 74 11.10 6.27 2.66
N GLY A 75 10.68 7.40 2.07
CA GLY A 75 11.27 8.70 2.35
C GLY A 75 10.25 9.81 2.20
N ASP A 76 10.53 10.95 2.81
CA ASP A 76 9.69 12.14 2.70
C ASP A 76 9.76 12.67 1.28
N THR A 77 8.62 12.73 0.62
CA THR A 77 8.54 13.15 -0.77
C THR A 77 7.43 14.17 -0.96
N PRO A 78 7.72 15.31 -1.62
CA PRO A 78 6.71 16.30 -1.98
C PRO A 78 5.90 15.83 -3.21
N LEU A 79 5.16 14.72 -3.08
CA LEU A 79 4.22 14.26 -4.09
C LEU A 79 2.91 15.07 -3.99
N PRO A 80 2.26 15.38 -5.14
CA PRO A 80 0.92 15.94 -5.13
C PRO A 80 -0.07 14.92 -4.55
N LYS A 81 -1.08 15.39 -3.80
CA LYS A 81 -2.18 14.55 -3.27
C LYS A 81 -2.97 13.95 -4.43
N ALA A 82 -2.52 12.79 -4.89
CA ALA A 82 -3.09 12.05 -6.00
C ALA A 82 -3.44 10.60 -5.61
N TYR A 83 -3.07 10.19 -4.40
CA TYR A 83 -3.25 8.85 -3.87
C TYR A 83 -3.91 8.90 -2.50
N THR A 84 -4.96 8.11 -2.32
CA THR A 84 -5.69 7.98 -1.05
C THR A 84 -4.78 7.44 0.06
N ILE A 85 -4.53 8.27 1.07
CA ILE A 85 -3.80 7.87 2.27
C ILE A 85 -4.80 7.20 3.22
N PHE A 86 -4.49 5.97 3.64
CA PHE A 86 -5.40 5.21 4.52
C PHE A 86 -4.72 4.70 5.80
N GLY A 87 -3.41 4.89 5.93
CA GLY A 87 -2.68 4.44 7.11
C GLY A 87 -1.25 4.95 7.17
N ARG A 88 -0.57 4.60 8.27
CA ARG A 88 0.86 4.83 8.45
C ARG A 88 1.48 3.67 9.22
N VAL A 89 2.74 3.39 8.93
CA VAL A 89 3.57 2.45 9.68
C VAL A 89 3.86 3.06 11.05
N LEU A 90 3.45 2.38 12.13
CA LEU A 90 3.73 2.80 13.50
C LEU A 90 5.03 2.18 14.02
N GLU A 91 5.29 0.93 13.67
CA GLU A 91 6.43 0.11 14.11
C GLU A 91 6.94 -0.75 12.96
N GLY A 92 8.21 -1.14 13.00
CA GLY A 92 8.82 -2.01 11.97
C GLY A 92 9.21 -1.30 10.68
N MET A 93 9.47 0.01 10.73
CA MET A 93 9.95 0.74 9.55
C MET A 93 11.29 0.20 9.04
N ASP A 94 12.15 -0.31 9.93
CA ASP A 94 13.39 -1.01 9.59
C ASP A 94 13.16 -2.25 8.72
N VAL A 95 12.08 -3.00 8.99
CA VAL A 95 11.65 -4.12 8.15
C VAL A 95 11.21 -3.60 6.80
N VAL A 96 10.42 -2.53 6.77
CA VAL A 96 9.93 -1.92 5.52
C VAL A 96 11.08 -1.44 4.63
N ASP A 97 12.15 -0.87 5.18
CA ASP A 97 13.36 -0.52 4.43
C ASP A 97 14.14 -1.74 3.91
N ALA A 98 14.07 -2.86 4.62
CA ALA A 98 14.72 -4.10 4.24
C ALA A 98 13.98 -4.84 3.10
N ILE A 99 12.67 -4.61 2.92
CA ILE A 99 11.85 -5.27 1.89
C ILE A 99 12.44 -5.07 0.50
N ALA A 100 12.79 -6.15 -0.18
CA ALA A 100 13.27 -6.16 -1.55
C ALA A 100 12.14 -6.46 -2.55
N VAL A 101 12.39 -6.17 -3.83
CA VAL A 101 11.49 -6.61 -4.90
C VAL A 101 11.45 -8.14 -4.91
N GLY A 102 10.24 -8.70 -4.89
CA GLY A 102 10.00 -10.14 -4.83
C GLY A 102 9.79 -10.69 -3.42
N ASP A 103 9.94 -9.87 -2.37
CA ASP A 103 9.57 -10.30 -1.01
C ASP A 103 8.08 -10.59 -0.91
N VAL A 104 7.76 -11.63 -0.13
CA VAL A 104 6.41 -12.19 -0.03
C VAL A 104 5.75 -11.76 1.28
N MET A 105 4.58 -11.13 1.17
CA MET A 105 3.65 -10.93 2.27
C MET A 105 3.06 -12.28 2.67
N THR A 106 3.69 -12.95 3.63
CA THR A 106 3.29 -14.32 4.02
C THR A 106 1.89 -14.33 4.62
N THR A 107 1.60 -13.37 5.49
CA THR A 107 0.28 -13.23 6.11
C THR A 107 0.03 -11.77 6.41
N VAL A 108 -1.18 -11.30 6.11
CA VAL A 108 -1.63 -9.96 6.50
C VAL A 108 -2.89 -10.14 7.35
N THR A 109 -2.87 -9.58 8.55
CA THR A 109 -3.99 -9.59 9.49
C THR A 109 -4.40 -8.17 9.80
N VAL A 110 -5.70 -7.95 10.02
CA VAL A 110 -6.22 -6.73 10.63
C VAL A 110 -6.70 -7.10 12.02
N GLU A 111 -6.21 -6.39 13.02
CA GLU A 111 -6.70 -6.49 14.38
C GLU A 111 -7.35 -5.15 14.72
N ASP A 112 -8.58 -5.19 15.26
CA ASP A 112 -9.15 -4.02 15.88
C ASP A 112 -8.25 -3.60 17.03
N LYS A 113 -7.92 -2.31 17.10
CA LYS A 113 -7.17 -1.77 18.21
C LYS A 113 -8.02 -1.98 19.47
N ALA A 114 -7.62 -2.92 20.32
CA ALA A 114 -8.27 -3.14 21.61
C ALA A 114 -8.31 -1.80 22.35
N GLU A 115 -9.52 -1.34 22.68
CA GLU A 115 -9.78 -0.09 23.40
C GLU A 115 -9.07 -0.04 24.77
#